data_AF-A0A382W0F3-F1
#
_entry.id   AF-A0A382W0F3-F1
#
_cell.length_a   1.000
_cell.length_b   1.000
_cell.length_c   1.000
_cell.angle_alpha   90.00
_cell.angle_beta   90.00
_cell.angle_gamma   90.00
#
_symmetry.space_group_name_H-M   'P 1'
#
loop_
_entity.id
_entity.type
_entity.pdbx_description
1 polymer ?
#
loop_
_entity_poly.entity_id
_entity_poly.type
_entity_poly.pdbx_seq_one_letter_code
_entity_poly.pdbx_strand_id
1 'polypeptide(L)'
;MKNEILKRCRICFANKLNSYLDLGKQPFSNSFLNYKDIKKEKKFPLKVVVCKNCGLSQLSIIPNTKFIFSKYDYLSSSSKALSNHYKKLVEKLLKNNDVFPENTVLDIGCNDGILLNNYPKNFNNVIG
;
A
#
# COMPACT_ATOMS: atom_id res chain seq x y z
N MET A 1 13.33 -6.14 15.22
CA MET A 1 12.33 -5.50 14.33
C MET A 1 11.19 -4.96 15.18
N LYS A 2 11.00 -3.64 15.23
CA LYS A 2 9.95 -2.98 16.04
C LYS A 2 9.22 -1.97 15.17
N ASN A 3 7.94 -1.75 15.47
CA ASN A 3 7.17 -0.64 14.90
C ASN A 3 7.63 0.66 15.58
N GLU A 4 7.59 1.76 14.84
CA GLU A 4 7.93 3.08 15.35
C GLU A 4 6.66 3.78 15.85
N ILE A 5 6.74 4.47 16.99
CA ILE A 5 5.65 5.35 17.46
C ILE A 5 5.71 6.64 16.66
N LEU A 6 4.59 7.03 16.05
CA LEU A 6 4.53 8.24 15.25
C LEU A 6 4.56 9.48 16.14
N LYS A 7 5.62 10.29 16.01
CA LYS A 7 5.78 11.55 16.77
C LYS A 7 5.36 12.81 16.01
N ARG A 8 5.35 12.76 14.68
CA ARG A 8 5.10 13.90 13.79
C ARG A 8 4.26 13.47 12.60
N CYS A 9 3.50 14.37 12.02
CA CYS A 9 2.75 14.12 10.79
C CYS A 9 3.69 13.66 9.66
N ARG A 10 3.32 12.59 8.95
CA ARG A 10 4.12 12.04 7.84
C ARG A 10 4.22 12.95 6.61
N ILE A 11 3.30 13.90 6.45
CA ILE A 11 3.26 14.81 5.30
C ILE A 11 3.81 16.19 5.66
N CYS A 12 3.24 16.85 6.67
CA CYS A 12 3.61 18.24 6.99
C CYS A 12 4.54 18.39 8.20
N PHE A 13 4.98 17.28 8.81
CA PHE A 13 5.90 17.25 9.96
C PHE A 13 5.45 17.97 11.24
N ALA A 14 4.20 18.46 11.30
CA ALA A 14 3.64 19.05 12.51
C ALA A 14 3.53 18.04 13.65
N ASN A 15 3.72 18.50 14.89
CA ASN A 15 3.72 17.67 16.09
C ASN A 15 2.31 17.42 16.66
N LYS A 16 1.30 18.19 16.22
CA LYS A 16 -0.06 18.15 16.79
C LYS A 16 -0.88 17.03 16.13
N LEU A 17 -0.80 15.85 16.72
CA LEU A 17 -1.56 14.65 16.34
C LEU A 17 -2.61 14.34 17.41
N ASN A 18 -3.87 14.25 17.00
CA ASN A 18 -4.98 13.95 17.90
C ASN A 18 -5.53 12.55 17.59
N SER A 19 -5.53 11.66 18.58
CA SER A 19 -6.21 10.36 18.46
C SER A 19 -7.71 10.57 18.35
N TYR A 20 -8.38 9.81 17.48
CA TYR A 20 -9.84 9.85 17.36
C TYR A 20 -10.50 8.48 17.22
N LEU A 21 -9.72 7.41 16.98
CA LEU A 21 -10.21 6.03 16.94
C LEU A 21 -9.13 5.08 17.51
N ASP A 22 -9.51 4.22 18.44
CA ASP A 22 -8.64 3.18 19.01
C ASP A 22 -9.34 1.82 18.93
N LEU A 23 -8.79 0.90 18.13
CA LEU A 23 -9.31 -0.45 17.93
C LEU A 23 -8.51 -1.50 18.72
N GLY A 24 -7.68 -1.05 19.67
CA GLY A 24 -6.87 -1.91 20.53
C GLY A 24 -5.68 -2.55 19.80
N LYS A 25 -5.24 -3.72 20.27
CA LYS A 25 -4.11 -4.44 19.68
C LYS A 25 -4.61 -5.47 18.67
N GLN A 26 -4.16 -5.34 17.41
CA GLN A 26 -4.56 -6.19 16.29
C GLN A 26 -3.35 -6.87 15.66
N PRO A 27 -3.49 -8.10 15.11
CA PRO A 27 -2.46 -8.69 14.27
C PRO A 27 -2.37 -7.98 12.90
N PHE A 28 -1.35 -8.29 12.10
CA PHE A 28 -1.33 -7.84 10.71
C PHE A 28 -2.36 -8.60 9.88
N SER A 29 -3.14 -7.89 9.06
CA SER A 29 -4.29 -8.44 8.34
C SER A 29 -3.93 -9.58 7.37
N ASN A 30 -2.76 -9.53 6.74
CA ASN A 30 -2.33 -10.50 5.74
C ASN A 30 -1.27 -11.47 6.27
N SER A 31 -1.22 -11.68 7.60
CA SER A 31 -0.25 -12.57 8.25
C SER A 31 -0.91 -13.91 8.63
N PHE A 32 -1.29 -14.72 7.64
CA PHE A 32 -1.88 -16.04 7.89
C PHE A 32 -0.89 -16.95 8.63
N LEU A 33 -1.38 -17.62 9.67
CA LEU A 33 -0.57 -18.45 10.56
C LEU A 33 -0.86 -19.94 10.36
N ASN A 34 0.17 -20.76 10.54
CA ASN A 34 -0.03 -22.18 10.78
C ASN A 34 -0.58 -22.39 12.19
N TYR A 35 -1.32 -23.49 12.41
CA TYR A 35 -1.92 -23.81 13.70
C TYR A 35 -0.91 -23.77 14.87
N LYS A 36 0.30 -24.31 14.66
CA LYS A 36 1.38 -24.33 15.65
C LYS A 36 1.89 -22.94 16.08
N ASP A 37 1.61 -21.91 15.29
CA ASP A 37 2.14 -20.56 15.49
C ASP A 37 1.09 -19.58 16.06
N ILE A 38 -0.17 -20.01 16.25
CA ILE A 38 -1.26 -19.17 16.79
C ILE A 38 -0.86 -18.52 18.13
N LYS A 39 -0.25 -19.28 19.04
CA LYS A 39 0.18 -18.76 20.36
C LYS A 39 1.30 -17.72 20.27
N LYS A 40 1.96 -17.58 19.12
CA LYS A 40 3.07 -16.64 18.88
C LYS A 40 2.62 -15.40 18.09
N GLU A 41 1.33 -15.28 17.78
CA GLU A 41 0.80 -14.16 17.01
C GLU A 41 1.12 -12.82 17.68
N LYS A 42 1.80 -11.94 16.93
CA LYS A 42 2.13 -10.61 17.41
C LYS A 42 0.97 -9.67 17.12
N LYS A 43 0.62 -8.85 18.11
CA LYS A 43 -0.39 -7.81 17.98
C LYS A 43 0.21 -6.44 18.24
N PHE A 44 -0.29 -5.44 17.51
CA PHE A 44 0.20 -4.08 17.52
C PHE A 44 -0.96 -3.09 17.68
N PRO A 45 -0.73 -1.91 18.28
CA PRO A 45 -1.78 -0.89 18.40
C PRO A 45 -2.35 -0.49 17.02
N LEU A 46 -3.66 -0.64 16.85
CA LEU A 46 -4.41 -0.11 15.73
C LEU A 46 -5.19 1.12 16.21
N LYS A 47 -4.48 2.24 16.26
CA LYS A 47 -5.02 3.54 16.66
C LYS A 47 -4.78 4.57 15.57
N VAL A 48 -5.80 5.36 15.28
CA VAL A 48 -5.80 6.37 14.23
C VAL A 48 -5.71 7.76 14.86
N VAL A 49 -4.82 8.59 14.32
CA VAL A 49 -4.59 9.97 14.70
C VAL A 49 -4.82 10.88 13.50
N VAL A 50 -5.29 12.10 13.75
CA VAL A 50 -5.44 13.15 12.74
C VAL A 50 -4.47 14.29 13.02
N CYS A 51 -3.77 14.75 11.98
CA CYS A 51 -2.97 15.96 12.05
C CYS A 51 -3.88 17.20 12.00
N LYS A 52 -3.86 18.03 13.04
CA LYS A 52 -4.69 19.25 13.09
C LYS A 52 -4.22 20.37 12.15
N ASN A 53 -3.03 20.26 11.58
CA ASN A 53 -2.48 21.26 10.65
C ASN A 53 -2.88 20.99 9.20
N CYS A 54 -2.74 19.75 8.71
CA CYS A 54 -3.00 19.41 7.29
C CYS A 54 -4.19 18.46 7.09
N GLY A 55 -4.84 17.99 8.16
CA GLY A 55 -5.98 17.08 8.08
C GLY A 55 -5.62 15.61 7.82
N LEU A 56 -4.33 15.24 7.66
CA LEU A 56 -3.95 13.85 7.41
C LEU A 56 -4.38 12.91 8.55
N SER A 57 -5.25 11.95 8.21
CA SER A 57 -5.54 10.79 9.05
C SER A 57 -4.51 9.68 8.80
N GLN A 58 -3.94 9.14 9.87
CA GLN A 58 -2.84 8.17 9.81
C GLN A 58 -2.80 7.28 11.06
N LEU A 59 -2.08 6.17 11.00
CA LEU A 59 -1.87 5.31 12.16
C LEU A 59 -0.92 5.97 13.18
N SER A 60 -1.15 5.70 14.47
CA SER A 60 -0.29 6.12 15.58
C SER A 60 1.07 5.43 15.62
N ILE A 61 1.27 4.41 14.80
CA ILE A 61 2.52 3.69 14.64
C ILE A 61 2.86 3.55 13.16
N ILE A 62 4.16 3.51 12.85
CA ILE A 62 4.67 3.11 11.54
C ILE A 62 5.05 1.63 11.67
N PRO A 63 4.32 0.71 11.01
CA PRO A 63 4.67 -0.69 11.06
C PRO A 63 6.01 -0.93 10.37
N ASN A 64 6.80 -1.87 10.89
CA ASN A 64 8.01 -2.30 10.19
C ASN A 64 7.60 -3.03 8.90
N THR A 65 8.00 -2.47 7.75
CA THR A 65 7.62 -2.97 6.42
C THR A 65 8.03 -4.42 6.18
N LYS A 66 9.11 -4.90 6.81
CA LYS A 66 9.51 -6.32 6.71
C LYS A 66 8.44 -7.27 7.25
N PHE A 67 7.62 -6.86 8.22
CA PHE A 67 6.54 -7.71 8.72
C PHE A 67 5.34 -7.80 7.76
N ILE A 68 5.19 -6.83 6.85
CA ILE A 68 4.05 -6.75 5.94
C ILE A 68 4.42 -7.33 4.57
N PHE A 69 5.62 -7.04 4.08
CA PHE A 69 6.00 -7.32 2.70
C PHE A 69 7.02 -8.45 2.52
N SER A 70 7.56 -9.05 3.58
CA SER A 70 8.49 -10.20 3.42
C SER A 70 7.81 -11.44 2.85
N LYS A 71 6.52 -11.59 3.15
CA LYS A 71 5.64 -12.62 2.60
C LYS A 71 4.31 -11.94 2.32
N TYR A 72 4.01 -11.70 1.05
CA TYR A 72 2.86 -10.94 0.61
C TYR A 72 1.93 -11.83 -0.21
N ASP A 73 0.92 -12.41 0.46
CA ASP A 73 0.03 -13.42 -0.12
C ASP A 73 -1.16 -12.81 -0.92
N TYR A 74 -1.03 -11.56 -1.38
CA TYR A 74 -2.08 -10.87 -2.15
C TYR A 74 -1.66 -10.68 -3.61
N LEU A 75 -2.48 -11.20 -4.53
CA LEU A 75 -2.32 -11.07 -5.98
C LEU A 75 -3.46 -10.24 -6.54
N SER A 76 -3.13 -9.10 -7.16
CA SER A 76 -4.10 -8.14 -7.67
C SER A 76 -4.89 -8.71 -8.85
N SER A 77 -4.22 -9.50 -9.71
CA SER A 77 -4.86 -10.17 -10.84
C SER A 77 -5.96 -11.16 -10.46
N SER A 78 -6.00 -11.63 -9.20
CA SER A 78 -7.03 -12.56 -8.71
C SER A 78 -8.44 -11.95 -8.69
N SER A 79 -8.55 -10.61 -8.72
CA SER A 79 -9.82 -9.90 -8.77
C SER A 79 -10.14 -9.45 -10.19
N LYS A 80 -11.19 -10.04 -10.80
CA LYS A 80 -11.68 -9.63 -12.13
C LYS A 80 -12.04 -8.14 -12.18
N ALA A 81 -12.60 -7.60 -11.10
CA ALA A 81 -12.96 -6.19 -11.01
C ALA A 81 -11.71 -5.30 -11.05
N LEU A 82 -10.64 -5.70 -10.33
CA LEU A 82 -9.39 -4.96 -10.28
C LEU A 82 -8.61 -5.07 -11.59
N SER A 83 -8.54 -6.25 -12.20
CA SER A 83 -7.96 -6.44 -13.54
C SER A 83 -8.65 -5.57 -14.59
N ASN A 84 -9.98 -5.50 -14.58
CA ASN A 84 -10.74 -4.61 -15.46
C ASN A 84 -10.49 -3.13 -15.15
N HIS A 85 -10.30 -2.78 -13.88
CA HIS A 85 -9.97 -1.42 -13.47
C HIS A 85 -8.62 -0.99 -14.05
N TYR A 86 -7.57 -1.82 -13.91
CA TYR A 86 -6.24 -1.49 -14.42
C TYR A 86 -6.19 -1.37 -15.94
N LYS A 87 -6.91 -2.23 -16.66
CA LYS A 87 -7.07 -2.08 -18.12
C LYS A 87 -7.62 -0.69 -18.48
N LYS A 88 -8.74 -0.30 -17.86
CA LYS A 88 -9.37 1.01 -18.08
C LYS A 88 -8.48 2.17 -17.64
N LEU A 89 -7.68 1.98 -16.60
CA LEU A 89 -6.73 2.99 -16.12
C LEU A 89 -5.66 3.25 -17.18
N VAL A 90 -5.04 2.20 -17.74
CA VAL A 90 -4.04 2.35 -18.81
C VAL A 90 -4.65 3.01 -20.04
N GLU A 91 -5.82 2.57 -20.49
CA GLU A 91 -6.55 3.20 -21.60
C GLU A 91 -6.80 4.69 -21.36
N LYS A 92 -7.20 5.07 -20.14
CA LYS A 92 -7.41 6.47 -19.76
C LYS A 92 -6.11 7.28 -19.72
N LEU A 93 -5.02 6.70 -19.21
CA LEU A 93 -3.72 7.36 -19.13
C LEU A 93 -3.17 7.68 -20.52
N LEU A 94 -3.22 6.70 -21.43
CA LEU A 94 -2.77 6.87 -22.82
C LEU A 94 -3.66 7.84 -23.61
N LYS A 95 -4.96 7.88 -23.32
CA LYS A 95 -5.89 8.79 -24.00
C LYS A 95 -5.74 10.25 -23.55
N ASN A 96 -5.47 10.48 -22.27
CA ASN A 96 -5.56 11.81 -21.67
C ASN A 96 -4.21 12.50 -21.46
N ASN A 97 -3.10 11.82 -21.74
CA ASN A 97 -1.75 12.35 -21.55
C ASN A 97 -0.92 12.02 -22.78
N ASP A 98 0.06 12.86 -23.08
CA ASP A 98 1.03 12.64 -24.15
C ASP A 98 2.06 11.59 -23.71
N VAL A 99 1.63 10.34 -23.64
CA VAL A 99 2.43 9.17 -23.25
C VAL A 99 2.61 8.28 -24.46
N PHE A 100 3.86 8.15 -24.90
CA PHE A 100 4.26 7.45 -26.11
C PHE A 100 5.11 6.21 -25.80
N PRO A 101 5.19 5.25 -26.75
CA PRO A 101 5.90 3.99 -26.54
C PRO A 101 7.38 4.10 -26.14
N GLU A 102 8.04 5.19 -26.52
CA GLU A 102 9.42 5.51 -26.16
C GLU A 102 9.59 6.03 -24.72
N ASN A 103 8.50 6.38 -24.04
CA ASN A 103 8.54 6.83 -22.66
C ASN A 103 8.76 5.66 -21.69
N THR A 104 9.24 6.00 -20.49
CA THR A 104 9.41 5.03 -19.40
C THR A 104 8.15 5.01 -18.54
N VAL A 105 7.62 3.82 -18.26
CA VAL A 105 6.52 3.61 -17.31
C VAL A 105 7.08 2.94 -16.08
N LEU A 106 6.91 3.56 -14.91
CA LEU A 106 7.30 3.02 -13.60
C LEU A 106 6.06 2.82 -12.72
N ASP A 107 5.86 1.61 -12.20
CA ASP A 107 4.76 1.28 -11.28
C ASP A 107 5.31 0.84 -9.91
N ILE A 108 5.32 1.77 -8.94
CA ILE A 108 5.82 1.49 -7.58
C ILE A 108 4.81 0.63 -6.83
N GLY A 109 5.18 -0.62 -6.57
CA GLY A 109 4.29 -1.58 -5.94
C GLY A 109 3.39 -2.29 -6.94
N CYS A 110 3.94 -2.57 -8.14
CA CYS A 110 3.25 -3.21 -9.27
C CYS A 110 2.59 -4.57 -8.96
N ASN A 111 2.87 -5.15 -7.78
CA ASN A 111 2.39 -6.44 -7.33
C ASN A 111 2.78 -7.56 -8.33
N ASP A 112 1.81 -8.23 -8.94
CA ASP A 112 2.00 -9.25 -9.98
C ASP A 112 2.11 -8.67 -11.40
N GLY A 113 2.29 -7.36 -11.52
CA GLY A 113 2.48 -6.65 -12.78
C GLY A 113 1.19 -6.39 -13.56
N ILE A 114 0.00 -6.62 -12.95
CA ILE A 114 -1.27 -6.54 -13.65
C ILE A 114 -1.52 -5.19 -14.35
N LEU A 115 -1.10 -4.06 -13.78
CA LEU A 115 -1.21 -2.75 -14.42
C LEU A 115 -0.30 -2.68 -15.66
N LEU A 116 0.98 -2.99 -15.49
CA LEU A 116 1.98 -2.94 -16.56
C LEU A 116 1.63 -3.87 -17.73
N ASN A 117 1.06 -5.05 -17.45
CA ASN A 117 0.62 -6.01 -18.46
C ASN A 117 -0.51 -5.48 -19.38
N ASN A 118 -1.17 -4.39 -19.01
CA ASN A 118 -2.19 -3.74 -19.84
C ASN A 118 -1.62 -2.66 -20.79
N TYR A 119 -0.34 -2.31 -20.68
CA TYR A 119 0.29 -1.41 -21.66
C TYR A 119 0.44 -2.10 -23.03
N PRO A 120 0.28 -1.36 -24.14
CA PRO A 120 0.49 -1.90 -25.47
C PRO A 120 1.91 -2.45 -25.65
N LYS A 121 2.06 -3.50 -26.45
CA LYS A 121 3.34 -4.21 -26.63
C LYS A 121 4.50 -3.37 -27.17
N ASN A 122 4.23 -2.22 -27.79
CA ASN A 122 5.27 -1.31 -28.28
C ASN A 122 5.88 -0.44 -27.17
N PHE A 123 5.29 -0.39 -25.97
CA PHE A 123 5.91 0.20 -24.78
C PHE A 123 7.00 -0.73 -24.27
N ASN A 124 8.22 -0.52 -24.76
CA ASN A 124 9.35 -1.42 -24.49
C ASN A 124 10.03 -1.15 -23.14
N ASN A 125 9.73 -0.02 -22.48
CA ASN A 125 10.35 0.38 -21.22
C ASN A 125 9.32 0.50 -20.08
N VAL A 126 8.82 -0.67 -19.64
CA VAL A 126 7.91 -0.81 -18.49
C VAL A 126 8.67 -1.43 -17.31
N ILE A 127 8.57 -0.80 -16.13
CA ILE A 127 9.34 -1.13 -14.93
C ILE A 127 8.37 -1.20 -13.74
N GLY A 128 8.49 -2.24 -12.93
CA GLY A 128 7.77 -2.44 -11.67
C GLY A 128 8.68 -2.42 -10.46
#